data_AF-A0A8B3FCN4-F1
#
_entry.id   AF-A0A8B3FCN4-F1
#
_cell.length_a   1.000
_cell.length_b   1.000
_cell.length_c   1.000
_cell.angle_alpha   90.00
_cell.angle_beta   90.00
_cell.angle_gamma   90.00
#
_symmetry.space_group_name_H-M   'P 1'
#
loop_
_entity.id
_entity.type
_entity.pdbx_description
1 polymer ?
#
loop_
_entity_poly.entity_id
_entity_poly.type
_entity_poly.pdbx_seq_one_letter_code
_entity_poly.pdbx_strand_id
1 'polypeptide(L)'
;MFSGTPVDYQDAVLANNGFWPDLNLRDFQKQRTIPADIDAGTVAQALLAAAGEVNAALVRVEQQHKNSGYGMASVVPGVSLDGNNLLCAQYQKAVFARAKADLIGEFATIGRRESHPGQEGDETRKGLLAEAAIVIRSMKGLKRATVKMV
;
A
#
# COMPACT_ATOMS: atom_id res chain seq x y z
N MET A 1 9.79 21.79 -27.32
CA MET A 1 8.80 22.19 -26.30
C MET A 1 8.39 20.92 -25.57
N PHE A 2 8.74 20.78 -24.29
CA PHE A 2 8.32 19.62 -23.48
C PHE A 2 6.85 19.84 -23.09
N SER A 3 5.92 19.14 -23.75
CA SER A 3 4.53 19.09 -23.29
C SER A 3 4.45 18.14 -22.10
N GLY A 4 4.81 18.62 -20.92
CA GLY A 4 4.44 17.95 -19.69
C GLY A 4 2.95 18.16 -19.47
N THR A 5 2.12 17.20 -19.87
CA THR A 5 0.72 17.15 -19.42
C THR A 5 0.74 17.22 -17.89
N PRO A 6 0.05 18.16 -17.24
CA PRO A 6 0.00 18.21 -15.79
C PRO A 6 -0.60 16.89 -15.30
N VAL A 7 0.16 16.15 -14.51
CA VAL A 7 -0.34 14.96 -13.83
C VAL A 7 -1.28 15.46 -12.74
N ASP A 8 -2.58 15.35 -12.99
CA ASP A 8 -3.60 15.75 -12.02
C ASP A 8 -3.79 14.63 -11.00
N TYR A 9 -3.01 14.71 -9.92
CA TYR A 9 -3.16 13.79 -8.80
C TYR A 9 -4.41 14.15 -7.99
N GLN A 10 -5.30 13.17 -7.88
CA GLN A 10 -6.62 13.36 -7.29
C GLN A 10 -6.51 13.43 -5.76
N ASP A 11 -7.05 14.51 -5.18
CA ASP A 11 -7.06 14.74 -3.73
C ASP A 11 -8.24 14.05 -3.06
N ALA A 12 -8.28 12.72 -3.16
CA ALA A 12 -9.32 11.92 -2.52
C ALA A 12 -8.78 11.30 -1.23
N VAL A 13 -9.50 11.48 -0.13
CA VAL A 13 -9.19 10.85 1.16
C VAL A 13 -9.96 9.55 1.28
N LEU A 14 -9.24 8.45 1.51
CA LEU A 14 -9.77 7.18 1.96
C LEU A 14 -9.91 7.25 3.49
N ALA A 15 -11.17 7.34 3.94
CA ALA A 15 -11.52 7.25 5.36
C ALA A 15 -11.40 5.80 5.85
N ASN A 16 -10.65 5.58 6.92
CA ASN A 16 -10.35 4.26 7.46
C ASN A 16 -11.31 3.86 8.60
N ASN A 17 -11.03 2.74 9.26
CA ASN A 17 -11.87 2.16 10.33
C ASN A 17 -11.78 2.90 11.69
N GLY A 18 -11.21 4.10 11.73
CA GLY A 18 -11.04 4.91 12.94
C GLY A 18 -9.87 4.53 13.84
N PHE A 19 -9.21 3.38 13.64
CA PHE A 19 -7.95 3.04 14.31
C PHE A 19 -6.74 3.36 13.43
N TRP A 20 -6.75 2.87 12.19
CA TRP A 20 -5.69 3.12 11.22
C TRP A 20 -5.81 4.54 10.64
N PRO A 21 -4.70 5.16 10.20
CA PRO A 21 -4.76 6.49 9.60
C PRO A 21 -5.55 6.47 8.29
N ASP A 22 -6.22 7.58 8.01
CA ASP A 22 -6.77 7.85 6.69
C ASP A 22 -5.62 7.98 5.68
N LEU A 23 -5.89 7.60 4.43
CA LEU A 23 -4.91 7.61 3.35
C LEU A 23 -5.35 8.57 2.25
N ASN A 24 -4.39 9.23 1.60
CA ASN A 24 -4.68 10.13 0.50
C ASN A 24 -4.26 9.52 -0.84
N LEU A 25 -5.13 9.62 -1.85
CA LEU A 25 -4.91 9.09 -3.18
C LEU A 25 -3.74 9.80 -3.89
N ARG A 26 -3.59 11.12 -3.72
CA ARG A 26 -2.45 11.89 -4.23
C ARG A 26 -1.14 11.40 -3.62
N ASP A 27 -1.11 11.11 -2.33
CA ASP A 27 0.09 10.59 -1.68
C ASP A 27 0.47 9.22 -2.22
N PHE A 28 -0.53 8.37 -2.45
CA PHE A 28 -0.32 7.07 -3.09
C PHE A 28 0.26 7.23 -4.49
N GLN A 29 -0.37 8.05 -5.33
CA GLN A 29 0.06 8.29 -6.70
C GLN A 29 1.48 8.89 -6.77
N LYS A 30 1.78 9.86 -5.90
CA LYS A 30 3.09 10.53 -5.82
C LYS A 30 4.18 9.59 -5.30
N GLN A 31 3.94 8.86 -4.21
CA GLN A 31 4.96 8.00 -3.59
C GLN A 31 5.27 6.76 -4.42
N ARG A 32 4.27 6.23 -5.13
CA ARG A 32 4.43 5.03 -5.95
C ARG A 32 4.69 5.33 -7.43
N THR A 33 4.79 6.61 -7.80
CA THR A 33 4.98 7.12 -9.17
C THR A 33 3.99 6.44 -10.11
N ILE A 34 2.70 6.54 -9.77
CA ILE A 34 1.64 5.95 -10.56
C ILE A 34 1.49 6.77 -11.84
N PRO A 35 1.57 6.13 -13.02
CA PRO A 35 1.37 6.81 -14.30
C PRO A 35 0.00 7.51 -14.36
N ALA A 36 -0.01 8.72 -14.95
CA ALA A 36 -1.19 9.58 -15.00
C ALA A 36 -2.27 9.11 -15.99
N ASP A 37 -1.91 8.19 -16.88
CA ASP A 37 -2.78 7.52 -17.85
C ASP A 37 -3.62 6.41 -17.23
N ILE A 38 -3.36 6.03 -15.98
CA ILE A 38 -4.20 5.09 -15.23
C ILE A 38 -5.45 5.83 -14.75
N ASP A 39 -6.62 5.26 -15.03
CA ASP A 39 -7.91 5.79 -14.57
C ASP A 39 -7.92 5.98 -13.05
N ALA A 40 -8.30 7.17 -12.60
CA ALA A 40 -8.31 7.53 -11.19
C ALA A 40 -9.26 6.66 -10.37
N GLY A 41 -10.36 6.19 -10.96
CA GLY A 41 -11.28 5.24 -10.34
C GLY A 41 -10.63 3.89 -10.10
N THR A 42 -9.85 3.39 -11.07
CA THR A 42 -9.03 2.17 -10.90
C THR A 42 -8.00 2.34 -9.78
N VAL A 43 -7.29 3.46 -9.72
CA VAL A 43 -6.32 3.74 -8.63
C VAL A 43 -7.01 3.78 -7.27
N ALA A 44 -8.15 4.48 -7.18
CA ALA A 44 -8.92 4.57 -5.94
C ALA A 44 -9.44 3.20 -5.48
N GLN A 45 -9.95 2.39 -6.41
CA GLN A 45 -10.45 1.05 -6.11
C GLN A 45 -9.34 0.11 -5.64
N ALA A 46 -8.16 0.16 -6.27
CA ALA A 46 -7.00 -0.62 -5.85
C ALA A 46 -6.53 -0.20 -4.45
N LEU A 47 -6.51 1.10 -4.15
CA LEU A 47 -6.17 1.60 -2.82
C LEU A 47 -7.18 1.15 -1.75
N LEU A 48 -8.48 1.21 -2.07
CA LEU A 48 -9.56 0.77 -1.19
C LEU A 48 -9.49 -0.73 -0.88
N ALA A 49 -9.32 -1.56 -1.92
CA ALA A 49 -9.19 -3.01 -1.78
C ALA A 49 -7.97 -3.36 -0.92
N ALA A 50 -6.82 -2.76 -1.22
CA ALA A 50 -5.59 -2.97 -0.46
C ALA A 50 -5.71 -2.56 1.02
N ALA A 51 -6.36 -1.42 1.31
CA ALA A 51 -6.61 -0.99 2.68
C ALA A 51 -7.47 -2.01 3.44
N GLY A 52 -8.53 -2.52 2.80
CA GLY A 52 -9.39 -3.55 3.37
C GLY A 52 -8.64 -4.85 3.68
N GLU A 53 -7.80 -5.33 2.75
CA GLU A 53 -7.01 -6.54 2.94
C GLU A 53 -5.96 -6.40 4.05
N VAL A 54 -5.27 -5.26 4.10
CA VAL A 54 -4.29 -4.97 5.16
C VAL A 54 -4.97 -4.85 6.52
N ASN A 55 -6.14 -4.19 6.59
CA ASN A 55 -6.95 -4.12 7.81
C ASN A 55 -7.32 -5.52 8.30
N ALA A 56 -7.85 -6.37 7.41
CA ALA A 56 -8.20 -7.76 7.73
C ALA A 56 -6.99 -8.55 8.22
N ALA A 57 -5.82 -8.33 7.61
CA ALA A 57 -4.58 -8.97 8.05
C ALA A 57 -4.12 -8.50 9.44
N LEU A 58 -4.39 -7.24 9.82
CA LEU A 58 -3.89 -6.60 11.03
C LEU A 58 -4.90 -6.51 12.19
N VAL A 59 -6.09 -7.13 12.08
CA VAL A 59 -7.12 -7.13 13.13
C VAL A 59 -6.55 -7.45 14.53
N ARG A 60 -5.66 -8.44 14.65
CA ARG A 60 -5.05 -8.80 15.94
C ARG A 60 -4.11 -7.71 16.48
N VAL A 61 -3.37 -7.04 15.60
CA VAL A 61 -2.46 -5.94 15.97
C VAL A 61 -3.26 -4.74 16.46
N GLU A 62 -4.32 -4.39 15.75
CA GLU A 62 -5.27 -3.35 16.16
C GLU A 62 -5.88 -3.66 17.54
N GLN A 63 -6.39 -4.87 17.74
CA GLN A 63 -6.97 -5.28 19.03
C GLN A 63 -5.95 -5.23 20.18
N GLN A 64 -4.70 -5.64 19.93
CA GLN A 64 -3.64 -5.57 20.92
C GLN A 64 -3.36 -4.13 21.38
N HIS A 65 -3.29 -3.19 20.44
CA HIS A 65 -3.08 -1.77 20.77
C HIS A 65 -4.29 -1.17 21.47
N LYS A 66 -5.51 -1.48 21.02
CA LYS A 66 -6.75 -1.07 21.70
C LYS A 66 -6.82 -1.57 23.15
N ASN A 67 -6.49 -2.84 23.37
CA ASN A 67 -6.43 -3.43 24.72
C ASN A 67 -5.34 -2.81 25.60
N SER A 68 -4.31 -2.23 24.99
CA SER A 68 -3.25 -1.49 25.69
C SER A 68 -3.62 -0.03 25.96
N GLY A 69 -4.85 0.40 25.63
CA GLY A 69 -5.36 1.75 25.85
C GLY A 69 -5.15 2.72 24.68
N TYR A 70 -4.58 2.27 23.55
CA TYR A 70 -4.38 3.11 22.38
C TYR A 70 -5.58 3.01 21.44
N GLY A 71 -6.43 4.04 21.44
CA GLY A 71 -7.62 4.10 20.59
C GLY A 71 -7.33 4.33 19.10
N MET A 72 -6.13 4.82 18.76
CA MET A 72 -5.70 5.13 17.40
C MET A 72 -4.24 4.69 17.18
N ALA A 73 -3.91 4.30 15.95
CA ALA A 73 -2.53 3.94 15.60
C ALA A 73 -1.56 5.11 15.78
N SER A 74 -2.00 6.35 15.54
CA SER A 74 -1.19 7.58 15.65
C SER A 74 -0.72 7.89 17.07
N VAL A 75 -1.45 7.44 18.09
CA VAL A 75 -1.10 7.66 19.50
C VAL A 75 -0.24 6.54 20.10
N VAL A 76 0.06 5.49 19.32
CA VAL A 76 0.95 4.41 19.77
C VAL A 76 2.37 4.96 19.91
N PRO A 77 3.03 4.78 21.07
CA PRO A 77 4.38 5.25 21.29
C PRO A 77 5.39 4.43 20.45
N GLY A 78 6.43 5.11 19.98
CA GLY A 78 7.48 4.50 19.18
C GLY A 78 8.31 5.54 18.45
N VAL A 79 9.15 5.07 17.51
CA VAL A 79 9.89 5.95 16.60
C VAL A 79 8.90 6.77 15.77
N SER A 80 9.10 8.08 15.71
CA SER A 80 8.29 8.99 14.92
C SER A 80 9.15 10.06 14.26
N LEU A 81 8.65 10.60 13.16
CA LEU A 81 9.22 11.74 12.45
C LEU A 81 8.07 12.66 12.03
N ASP A 82 8.16 13.95 12.37
CA ASP A 82 7.17 14.98 11.99
C ASP A 82 5.71 14.61 12.28
N GLY A 83 5.46 13.95 13.42
CA GLY A 83 4.12 13.53 13.83
C GLY A 83 3.60 12.25 13.16
N ASN A 84 4.35 11.67 12.22
CA ASN A 84 4.07 10.33 11.68
C ASN A 84 4.88 9.28 12.44
N ASN A 85 4.18 8.39 13.16
CA ASN A 85 4.83 7.30 13.88
C ASN A 85 5.12 6.09 12.99
N LEU A 86 6.00 5.22 13.46
CA LEU A 86 6.42 4.02 12.73
C LEU A 86 5.24 3.11 12.38
N LEU A 87 4.23 2.99 13.25
CA LEU A 87 3.09 2.11 13.04
C LEU A 87 2.22 2.59 11.86
N CYS A 88 1.92 3.90 11.82
CA CYS A 88 1.22 4.55 10.71
C CYS A 88 2.02 4.46 9.41
N ALA A 89 3.34 4.72 9.46
CA ALA A 89 4.21 4.61 8.29
C ALA A 89 4.28 3.18 7.73
N GLN A 90 4.34 2.17 8.60
CA GLN A 90 4.30 0.75 8.20
C GLN A 90 2.97 0.37 7.59
N TYR A 91 1.86 0.80 8.18
CA TYR A 91 0.53 0.58 7.65
C TYR A 91 0.40 1.15 6.22
N GLN A 92 0.72 2.44 6.05
CA GLN A 92 0.68 3.12 4.76
C GLN A 92 1.58 2.42 3.72
N LYS A 93 2.80 2.04 4.12
CA LYS A 93 3.73 1.32 3.24
C LYS A 93 3.14 -0.01 2.74
N ALA A 94 2.54 -0.79 3.64
CA ALA A 94 1.92 -2.07 3.30
C ALA A 94 0.74 -1.90 2.33
N VAL A 95 -0.15 -0.94 2.62
CA VAL A 95 -1.30 -0.63 1.75
C VAL A 95 -0.84 -0.18 0.37
N PHE A 96 0.11 0.77 0.30
CA PHE A 96 0.59 1.28 -0.99
C PHE A 96 1.34 0.23 -1.81
N ALA A 97 2.11 -0.65 -1.16
CA ALA A 97 2.79 -1.74 -1.86
C ALA A 97 1.76 -2.70 -2.47
N ARG A 98 0.74 -3.08 -1.69
CA ARG A 98 -0.34 -3.97 -2.12
C ARG A 98 -1.15 -3.37 -3.27
N ALA A 99 -1.62 -2.14 -3.11
CA ALA A 99 -2.40 -1.43 -4.13
C ALA A 99 -1.61 -1.32 -5.45
N LYS A 100 -0.33 -0.98 -5.42
CA LYS A 100 0.51 -0.94 -6.63
C LYS A 100 0.64 -2.32 -7.28
N ALA A 101 0.78 -3.37 -6.48
CA ALA A 101 0.85 -4.74 -7.00
C ALA A 101 -0.45 -5.17 -7.70
N ASP A 102 -1.59 -4.73 -7.19
CA ASP A 102 -2.89 -5.03 -7.78
C ASP A 102 -3.07 -4.32 -9.13
N LEU A 103 -2.69 -3.03 -9.19
CA LEU A 103 -2.67 -2.28 -10.46
C LEU A 103 -1.83 -2.99 -11.52
N ILE A 104 -0.58 -3.36 -11.21
CA ILE A 104 0.29 -4.07 -12.17
C ILE A 104 -0.35 -5.37 -12.65
N GLY A 105 -1.03 -6.09 -11.75
CA GLY A 105 -1.73 -7.33 -12.08
C GLY A 105 -2.89 -7.17 -13.05
N GLU A 106 -3.66 -6.11 -12.87
CA GLU A 106 -4.79 -5.78 -13.73
C GLU A 106 -4.29 -5.39 -15.14
N PHE A 107 -3.19 -4.61 -15.22
CA PHE A 107 -2.56 -4.24 -16.49
C PHE A 107 -1.91 -5.41 -17.24
N ALA A 108 -1.23 -6.32 -16.55
CA ALA A 108 -0.65 -7.52 -17.17
C ALA A 108 -1.70 -8.39 -17.87
N THR A 109 -2.94 -8.36 -17.37
CA THR A 109 -4.07 -9.09 -17.97
C THR A 109 -4.57 -8.43 -19.27
N ILE A 110 -4.53 -7.09 -19.34
CA ILE A 110 -5.01 -6.29 -20.48
C ILE A 110 -3.96 -6.24 -21.61
N GLY A 111 -2.66 -6.16 -21.28
CA GLY A 111 -1.55 -5.92 -22.21
C GLY A 111 -1.00 -7.12 -22.98
N ARG A 112 -1.69 -8.28 -23.02
CA ARG A 112 -1.17 -9.55 -23.56
C ARG A 112 -0.94 -9.59 -25.08
N ARG A 113 -0.89 -8.44 -25.78
CA ARG A 113 -0.76 -8.37 -27.24
C ARG A 113 0.64 -8.09 -27.78
N GLU A 114 1.61 -7.57 -27.03
CA GLU A 114 2.94 -7.28 -27.60
C GLU A 114 4.11 -7.70 -26.69
N SER A 115 4.90 -8.65 -27.20
CA SER A 115 6.29 -9.04 -26.88
C SER A 115 6.99 -8.47 -25.63
N HIS A 116 7.04 -9.26 -24.54
CA HIS A 116 7.97 -9.20 -23.38
C HIS A 116 7.77 -8.19 -22.19
N PRO A 117 6.77 -7.27 -22.09
CA PRO A 117 6.59 -6.46 -20.89
C PRO A 117 5.96 -7.22 -19.71
N GLY A 118 5.30 -8.36 -19.97
CA GLY A 118 4.57 -9.13 -18.95
C GLY A 118 5.48 -9.72 -17.86
N GLN A 119 6.69 -10.15 -18.20
CA GLN A 119 7.61 -10.76 -17.22
C GLN A 119 8.19 -9.73 -16.23
N GLU A 120 8.59 -8.54 -16.69
CA GLU A 120 9.10 -7.48 -15.81
C GLU A 120 8.00 -6.94 -14.87
N GLY A 121 6.77 -6.86 -15.38
CA GLY A 121 5.59 -6.55 -14.57
C GLY A 121 5.34 -7.58 -13.47
N ASP A 122 5.41 -8.88 -13.79
CA ASP A 122 5.18 -9.96 -12.84
C ASP A 122 6.24 -10.02 -11.73
N GLU A 123 7.52 -9.85 -12.05
CA GLU A 123 8.59 -9.80 -11.04
C GLU A 123 8.47 -8.57 -10.14
N THR A 124 8.15 -7.40 -10.72
CA THR A 124 7.88 -6.18 -9.95
C THR A 124 6.68 -6.37 -9.02
N ARG A 125 5.60 -7.00 -9.51
CA ARG A 125 4.42 -7.33 -8.73
C ARG A 125 4.76 -8.24 -7.55
N LYS A 126 5.51 -9.31 -7.78
CA LYS A 126 5.97 -10.23 -6.71
C LYS A 126 6.79 -9.49 -5.66
N GLY A 127 7.69 -8.60 -6.09
CA GLY A 127 8.49 -7.77 -5.18
C GLY A 127 7.63 -6.88 -4.28
N LEU A 128 6.59 -6.24 -4.82
CA LEU A 128 5.67 -5.41 -4.06
C LEU A 128 4.79 -6.23 -3.11
N LEU A 129 4.31 -7.40 -3.54
CA LEU A 129 3.58 -8.31 -2.65
C LEU A 129 4.46 -8.81 -1.50
N ALA A 130 5.73 -9.10 -1.77
CA ALA A 130 6.71 -9.46 -0.75
C ALA A 130 6.99 -8.29 0.21
N GLU A 131 7.13 -7.06 -0.30
CA GLU A 131 7.28 -5.85 0.52
C GLU A 131 6.10 -5.71 1.50
N ALA A 132 4.86 -5.77 1.00
CA ALA A 132 3.67 -5.70 1.84
C ALA A 132 3.64 -6.82 2.89
N ALA A 133 3.92 -8.07 2.48
CA ALA A 133 3.92 -9.22 3.38
C ALA A 133 4.97 -9.10 4.49
N ILE A 134 6.18 -8.63 4.17
CA ILE A 134 7.26 -8.42 5.15
C ILE A 134 6.84 -7.36 6.17
N VAL A 135 6.25 -6.25 5.73
CA VAL A 135 5.81 -5.17 6.62
C VAL A 135 4.68 -5.64 7.54
N ILE A 136 3.63 -6.27 7.00
CA ILE A 136 2.53 -6.84 7.80
C ILE A 136 3.05 -7.86 8.82
N ARG A 137 4.00 -8.71 8.41
CA ARG A 137 4.63 -9.70 9.30
C ARG A 137 5.41 -9.02 10.43
N SER A 138 6.16 -7.97 10.11
CA SER A 138 6.87 -7.15 11.09
C SER A 138 5.91 -6.50 12.10
N MET A 139 4.79 -5.94 11.63
CA MET A 139 3.76 -5.35 12.50
C MET A 139 3.13 -6.37 13.44
N LYS A 140 3.03 -7.63 13.02
CA LYS A 140 2.57 -8.76 13.85
C LYS A 140 3.62 -9.26 14.87
N GLY A 141 4.80 -8.63 14.94
CA GLY A 141 5.90 -9.07 15.80
C GLY A 141 6.55 -10.39 15.37
N LEU A 142 6.28 -10.86 14.15
CA LEU A 142 6.83 -12.11 13.64
C LEU A 142 8.21 -11.85 13.03
N LYS A 143 9.19 -12.71 13.37
CA LYS A 143 10.55 -12.65 12.78
C LYS A 143 10.49 -12.83 11.25
N ARG A 144 11.44 -12.22 10.52
CA ARG A 144 11.61 -12.41 9.07
C ARG A 144 11.73 -13.91 8.78
N ALA A 145 10.83 -14.45 7.96
CA ALA A 145 10.96 -15.80 7.42
C ALA A 145 11.43 -15.67 5.97
N THR A 146 12.67 -16.09 5.70
CA THR A 146 13.17 -16.26 4.33
C THR A 146 12.60 -17.56 3.78
N VAL A 147 11.73 -17.47 2.78
CA VAL A 147 11.34 -18.63 1.97
C VAL A 147 12.42 -18.83 0.92
N LYS A 148 13.17 -19.92 1.02
CA LYS A 148 14.02 -20.40 -0.08
C LYS A 148 13.09 -21.12 -1.06
N MET A 149 12.95 -20.63 -2.29
CA MET A 149 12.42 -21.44 -3.38
C MET A 149 13.41 -22.59 -3.63
N VAL A 150 12.94 -23.83 -3.52
CA VAL A 150 13.67 -25.04 -3.91
C VAL A 150 13.14 -25.48 -5.26
#